data_AF-A0A3L7XC90-F1
#
_entry.id   AF-A0A3L7XC90-F1
#
_cell.length_a   1.000
_cell.length_b   1.000
_cell.length_c   1.000
_cell.angle_alpha   90.00
_cell.angle_beta   90.00
_cell.angle_gamma   90.00
#
_symmetry.space_group_name_H-M   'P 1'
#
loop_
_entity.id
_entity.type
_entity.pdbx_description
1 polymer ?
#
loop_
_entity_poly.entity_id
_entity_poly.type
_entity_poly.pdbx_seq_one_letter_code
_entity_poly.pdbx_strand_id
1 'polypeptide(L)'
;LGVTARHLRRLFHERVGATPSFVARSRRAHFARRLLDETDLRMVDVALTAGFSTVRQMNREIQVVFRFTPTELRAKRLRADRLVADGGIRLRVPYAGALAFDDLLRYFRPRAIPGVEVVDGATYRRTITVCGEAGAIEVSQAADGQHLLVVAHLPTIGALIDDVARCRRLFGLDCPAAEETPLASDPWLRALIGARPGVRVPGAWDPFETSVRILLGQQVSVAGATTLAGRLVEAFGTPVAGLGQMGLTHSFPAATEIAEASIERLRGIGLPEARAHALREFATAYLDERIRLDSAAPYEVMVESLLALPGIGPWSAQMIALRACGQPDAFAAGDLGLRRRAATLSGNAEPMAAEALEALAEQWRPHRALAAMHLWLASPDVSRGS
;
A
#
# COMPACT_ATOMS: atom_id res chain seq x y z
N LEU A 1 -21.92 -10.36 -18.31
CA LEU A 1 -22.45 -10.33 -16.93
C LEU A 1 -23.98 -10.29 -16.97
N GLY A 2 -24.63 -11.43 -16.70
CA GLY A 2 -26.10 -11.61 -16.78
C GLY A 2 -26.89 -10.96 -15.64
N VAL A 3 -26.58 -9.71 -15.28
CA VAL A 3 -27.26 -8.98 -14.22
C VAL A 3 -28.36 -8.11 -14.81
N THR A 4 -29.61 -8.33 -14.39
CA THR A 4 -30.73 -7.53 -14.89
C THR A 4 -30.69 -6.10 -14.32
N ALA A 5 -31.13 -5.11 -15.10
CA ALA A 5 -31.13 -3.70 -14.69
C ALA A 5 -31.90 -3.45 -13.37
N ARG A 6 -32.91 -4.28 -13.07
CA ARG A 6 -33.68 -4.24 -11.83
C ARG A 6 -32.87 -4.73 -10.63
N HIS A 7 -32.07 -5.78 -10.80
CA HIS A 7 -31.19 -6.30 -9.76
C HIS A 7 -30.08 -5.30 -9.41
N LEU A 8 -29.50 -4.65 -10.43
CA LEU A 8 -28.47 -3.62 -10.24
C LEU A 8 -29.01 -2.39 -9.50
N ARG A 9 -30.24 -1.93 -9.82
CA ARG A 9 -30.89 -0.81 -9.12
C ARG A 9 -31.17 -1.12 -7.65
N ARG A 10 -31.61 -2.34 -7.34
CA ARG A 10 -31.87 -2.77 -5.95
C ARG A 10 -30.59 -2.80 -5.12
N LEU A 11 -29.53 -3.41 -5.65
CA LEU A 11 -28.21 -3.45 -4.99
C LEU A 11 -27.65 -2.06 -4.70
N PHE A 12 -27.74 -1.13 -5.64
CA PHE A 12 -27.28 0.25 -5.45
C PHE A 12 -28.11 1.01 -4.41
N HIS A 13 -29.42 0.76 -4.35
CA HIS A 13 -30.26 1.39 -3.34
C HIS A 13 -29.96 0.85 -1.94
N GLU A 14 -29.79 -0.48 -1.80
CA GLU A 14 -29.49 -1.15 -0.52
C GLU A 14 -28.07 -0.86 0.00
N ARG A 15 -27.09 -0.68 -0.88
CA ARG A 15 -25.66 -0.51 -0.49
C ARG A 15 -25.16 0.94 -0.54
N VAL A 16 -25.76 1.78 -1.39
CA VAL A 16 -25.29 3.16 -1.66
C VAL A 16 -26.39 4.20 -1.42
N GLY A 17 -27.64 3.79 -1.18
CA GLY A 17 -28.76 4.71 -0.94
C GLY A 17 -29.21 5.51 -2.17
N ALA A 18 -28.61 5.28 -3.34
CA ALA A 18 -28.86 6.05 -4.56
C ALA A 18 -28.96 5.14 -5.79
N THR A 19 -29.61 5.60 -6.85
CA THR A 19 -29.72 4.81 -8.09
C THR A 19 -28.40 4.82 -8.89
N PRO A 20 -28.08 3.78 -9.66
CA PRO A 20 -26.86 3.73 -10.48
C PRO A 20 -26.74 4.91 -11.45
N SER A 21 -27.87 5.35 -12.03
CA SER A 21 -27.92 6.50 -12.93
C SER A 21 -27.71 7.83 -12.21
N PHE A 22 -28.15 7.97 -10.96
CA PHE A 22 -27.85 9.15 -10.14
C PHE A 22 -26.36 9.20 -9.78
N VAL A 23 -25.77 8.07 -9.38
CA VAL A 23 -24.33 7.97 -9.08
C VAL A 23 -23.49 8.32 -10.32
N ALA A 24 -23.84 7.78 -11.49
CA ALA A 24 -23.14 8.08 -12.75
C ALA A 24 -23.30 9.55 -13.22
N ARG A 25 -24.44 10.18 -12.94
CA ARG A 25 -24.65 11.61 -13.24
C ARG A 25 -23.91 12.52 -12.28
N SER A 26 -23.95 12.22 -10.98
CA SER A 26 -23.20 12.93 -9.95
C SER A 26 -21.70 12.90 -10.24
N ARG A 27 -21.13 11.72 -10.55
CA ARG A 27 -19.72 11.58 -10.95
C ARG A 27 -19.33 12.47 -12.13
N ARG A 28 -20.16 12.53 -13.19
CA ARG A 28 -19.92 13.39 -14.35
C ARG A 28 -20.00 14.88 -14.00
N ALA A 29 -20.95 15.28 -13.15
CA ALA A 29 -21.10 16.66 -12.70
C ALA A 29 -19.88 17.10 -11.86
N HIS A 30 -19.39 16.27 -10.94
CA HIS A 30 -18.16 16.52 -10.17
C HIS A 30 -16.92 16.62 -11.07
N PHE A 31 -16.82 15.79 -12.10
CA PHE A 31 -15.70 15.87 -13.05
C PHE A 31 -15.74 17.13 -13.92
N ALA A 32 -16.92 17.53 -14.42
CA ALA A 32 -17.08 18.80 -15.08
C ALA A 32 -16.71 19.99 -14.16
N ARG A 33 -17.12 19.98 -12.89
CA ARG A 33 -16.69 21.02 -11.92
C ARG A 33 -15.17 21.13 -11.81
N ARG A 34 -14.46 20.01 -11.70
CA ARG A 34 -12.99 20.02 -11.67
C ARG A 34 -12.38 20.64 -12.93
N LEU A 35 -12.86 20.28 -14.11
CA LEU A 35 -12.41 20.88 -15.37
C LEU A 35 -12.73 22.39 -15.47
N LEU A 36 -13.83 22.85 -14.87
CA LEU A 36 -14.18 24.27 -14.81
C LEU A 36 -13.24 25.07 -13.89
N ASP A 37 -12.68 24.42 -12.87
CA ASP A 37 -11.84 25.01 -11.84
C ASP A 37 -10.37 25.00 -12.23
N GLU A 38 -9.91 23.87 -12.76
CA GLU A 38 -8.50 23.54 -12.94
C GLU A 38 -7.99 23.93 -14.35
N THR A 39 -8.89 24.20 -15.31
CA THR A 39 -8.52 24.43 -16.71
C THR A 39 -9.13 25.69 -17.33
N ASP A 40 -8.52 26.16 -18.41
CA ASP A 40 -9.06 27.23 -19.29
C ASP A 40 -9.86 26.67 -20.49
N LEU A 41 -10.22 25.38 -20.47
CA LEU A 41 -10.97 24.73 -21.56
C LEU A 41 -12.28 25.45 -21.86
N ARG A 42 -12.74 25.47 -23.11
CA ARG A 42 -14.05 26.05 -23.42
C ARG A 42 -15.14 25.19 -22.79
N MET A 43 -16.28 25.78 -22.44
CA MET A 43 -17.40 25.05 -21.80
C MET A 43 -17.88 23.83 -22.62
N VAL A 44 -17.74 23.91 -23.94
CA VAL A 44 -18.03 22.80 -24.87
C VAL A 44 -17.08 21.63 -24.65
N ASP A 45 -15.77 21.92 -24.55
CA ASP A 45 -14.74 20.92 -24.35
C ASP A 45 -14.89 20.29 -22.95
N VAL A 46 -15.20 21.09 -21.93
CA VAL A 46 -15.51 20.58 -20.57
C VAL A 46 -16.70 19.63 -20.56
N ALA A 47 -17.79 19.97 -21.27
CA ALA A 47 -18.97 19.13 -21.33
C ALA A 47 -18.68 17.78 -21.99
N LEU A 48 -17.96 17.80 -23.12
CA LEU A 48 -17.60 16.60 -23.86
C LEU A 48 -16.63 15.71 -23.06
N THR A 49 -15.58 16.29 -22.49
CA THR A 49 -14.62 15.56 -21.65
C THR A 49 -15.29 14.97 -20.41
N ALA A 50 -16.25 15.68 -19.81
CA ALA A 50 -17.00 15.16 -18.67
C ALA A 50 -18.12 14.16 -19.02
N GLY A 51 -18.22 13.75 -20.28
CA GLY A 51 -19.17 12.72 -20.74
C GLY A 51 -20.62 13.21 -20.80
N PHE A 52 -20.81 14.52 -21.01
CA PHE A 52 -22.11 15.10 -21.37
C PHE A 52 -22.23 15.22 -22.87
N SER A 53 -23.40 14.92 -23.42
CA SER A 53 -23.64 15.07 -24.86
C SER A 53 -23.81 16.52 -25.30
N THR A 54 -24.17 17.41 -24.35
CA THR A 54 -24.34 18.84 -24.61
C THR A 54 -23.95 19.67 -23.38
N VAL A 55 -23.54 20.91 -23.62
CA VAL A 55 -23.29 21.91 -22.55
C VAL A 55 -24.56 22.16 -21.73
N ARG A 56 -25.76 22.13 -22.33
CA ARG A 56 -27.02 22.30 -21.59
C ARG A 56 -27.27 21.17 -20.59
N GLN A 57 -26.95 19.93 -20.98
CA GLN A 57 -27.05 18.78 -20.10
C GLN A 57 -26.08 18.91 -18.92
N MET A 58 -24.82 19.27 -19.19
CA MET A 58 -23.84 19.57 -18.16
C MET A 58 -24.34 20.67 -17.22
N ASN A 59 -24.84 21.80 -17.74
CA ASN A 59 -25.35 22.91 -16.94
C ASN A 59 -26.49 22.46 -16.02
N ARG A 60 -27.46 21.69 -16.53
CA ARG A 60 -28.59 21.19 -15.74
C ARG A 60 -28.13 20.27 -14.62
N GLU A 61 -27.23 19.33 -14.91
CA GLU A 61 -26.73 18.37 -13.92
C GLU A 61 -25.84 19.05 -12.87
N ILE A 62 -24.99 20.01 -13.28
CA ILE A 62 -24.22 20.84 -12.35
C ILE A 62 -25.15 21.67 -11.45
N GLN A 63 -26.21 22.27 -12.00
CA GLN A 63 -27.18 23.03 -11.19
C GLN A 63 -27.89 22.15 -10.16
N VAL A 64 -28.23 20.91 -10.53
CA VAL A 64 -28.92 19.96 -9.65
C VAL A 64 -27.99 19.49 -8.52
N VAL A 65 -26.71 19.22 -8.83
CA VAL A 65 -25.74 18.66 -7.87
C VAL A 65 -25.10 19.75 -7.00
N PHE A 66 -24.72 20.89 -7.57
CA PHE A 66 -23.94 21.95 -6.89
C PHE A 66 -24.71 23.24 -6.60
N ARG A 67 -25.92 23.40 -7.14
CA ARG A 67 -26.73 24.63 -7.00
C ARG A 67 -26.06 25.90 -7.54
N PHE A 68 -25.10 25.75 -8.45
CA PHE A 68 -24.43 26.82 -9.19
C PHE A 68 -24.41 26.51 -10.68
N THR A 69 -24.27 27.53 -11.52
CA THR A 69 -24.04 27.35 -12.96
C THR A 69 -22.55 27.11 -13.25
N PRO A 70 -22.19 26.43 -14.35
CA PRO A 70 -20.79 26.24 -14.75
C PRO A 70 -19.99 27.53 -14.91
N THR A 71 -20.64 28.60 -15.35
CA THR A 71 -20.02 29.91 -15.49
C THR A 71 -19.77 30.57 -14.13
N GLU A 72 -20.71 30.51 -13.19
CA GLU A 72 -20.50 30.98 -11.81
C GLU A 72 -19.40 30.18 -11.10
N LEU A 73 -19.39 28.87 -11.32
CA LEU A 73 -18.37 27.96 -10.84
C LEU A 73 -16.98 28.36 -11.36
N ARG A 74 -16.86 28.64 -12.66
CA ARG A 74 -15.61 29.13 -13.27
C ARG A 74 -15.27 30.56 -12.86
N ALA A 75 -16.24 31.44 -12.68
CA ALA A 75 -16.02 32.84 -12.28
C ALA A 75 -15.56 32.96 -10.82
N LYS A 76 -15.90 31.97 -9.98
CA LYS A 76 -15.38 31.82 -8.61
C LYS A 76 -13.92 31.34 -8.56
N ARG A 77 -13.26 31.15 -9.71
CA ARG A 77 -11.84 30.81 -9.80
C ARG A 77 -10.97 32.02 -9.39
N LEU A 78 -10.32 31.93 -8.24
CA LEU A 78 -9.33 32.90 -7.79
C LEU A 78 -8.02 32.68 -8.58
N ARG A 79 -7.55 33.72 -9.28
CA ARG A 79 -6.43 33.66 -10.25
C ARG A 79 -5.03 33.59 -9.64
N ALA A 80 -4.88 33.55 -8.32
CA ALA A 80 -3.57 33.60 -7.65
C ALA A 80 -2.93 32.22 -7.38
N ASP A 81 -3.66 31.12 -7.57
CA ASP A 81 -3.24 29.76 -7.17
C ASP A 81 -2.69 28.94 -8.34
N ARG A 82 -1.71 29.49 -9.06
CA ARG A 82 -0.96 28.73 -10.06
C ARG A 82 0.44 28.41 -9.52
N LEU A 83 0.59 27.14 -9.15
CA LEU A 83 1.75 26.42 -8.60
C LEU A 83 1.98 26.70 -7.10
N VAL A 84 1.64 25.66 -6.29
CA VAL A 84 1.48 25.59 -4.81
C VAL A 84 0.08 26.02 -4.33
N ALA A 85 -0.96 25.14 -4.26
CA ALA A 85 -2.26 25.59 -3.70
C ALA A 85 -3.38 24.61 -3.22
N ASP A 86 -3.60 23.40 -3.74
CA ASP A 86 -4.93 22.77 -3.45
C ASP A 86 -5.02 21.91 -2.18
N GLY A 87 -3.91 21.68 -1.47
CA GLY A 87 -3.93 20.94 -0.19
C GLY A 87 -4.39 19.47 -0.28
N GLY A 88 -4.52 18.93 -1.50
CA GLY A 88 -4.94 17.56 -1.83
C GLY A 88 -6.35 17.19 -1.35
N ILE A 89 -6.86 16.05 -1.83
CA ILE A 89 -8.14 15.51 -1.35
C ILE A 89 -7.90 14.90 0.03
N ARG A 90 -8.46 15.54 1.05
CA ARG A 90 -8.37 15.08 2.43
C ARG A 90 -9.43 14.03 2.71
N LEU A 91 -8.98 12.85 3.11
CA LEU A 91 -9.81 11.71 3.45
C LEU A 91 -9.53 11.28 4.88
N ARG A 92 -10.60 10.87 5.56
CA ARG A 92 -10.52 10.25 6.88
C ARG A 92 -10.63 8.75 6.70
N VAL A 93 -9.59 8.02 7.09
CA VAL A 93 -9.57 6.56 7.06
C VAL A 93 -9.66 6.06 8.50
N PRO A 94 -10.88 5.73 8.99
CA PRO A 94 -11.07 5.30 10.37
C PRO A 94 -10.48 3.90 10.61
N TYR A 95 -10.05 3.66 11.83
CA TYR A 95 -9.64 2.36 12.35
C TYR A 95 -10.20 2.14 13.75
N ALA A 96 -10.30 0.89 14.16
CA ALA A 96 -10.74 0.52 15.50
C ALA A 96 -9.53 0.35 16.44
N GLY A 97 -9.73 0.71 17.71
CA GLY A 97 -8.73 0.53 18.76
C GLY A 97 -7.53 1.47 18.62
N ALA A 98 -6.45 1.12 19.34
CA ALA A 98 -5.20 1.85 19.28
C ALA A 98 -4.45 1.56 17.97
N LEU A 99 -3.65 2.53 17.53
CA LEU A 99 -2.72 2.37 16.42
C LEU A 99 -1.34 2.87 16.85
N ALA A 100 -0.37 1.97 16.89
CA ALA A 100 1.04 2.28 17.12
C ALA A 100 1.66 2.90 15.85
N PHE A 101 1.17 4.09 15.46
CA PHE A 101 1.54 4.73 14.20
C PHE A 101 3.04 5.07 14.12
N ASP A 102 3.65 5.46 15.24
CA ASP A 102 5.09 5.71 15.30
C ASP A 102 5.93 4.45 15.06
N ASP A 103 5.45 3.27 15.46
CA ASP A 103 6.11 1.99 15.15
C ASP A 103 6.04 1.69 13.64
N LEU A 104 4.92 2.02 12.99
CA LEU A 104 4.78 1.92 11.53
C LEU A 104 5.73 2.88 10.82
N LEU A 105 5.82 4.14 11.26
CA LEU A 105 6.78 5.09 10.68
C LEU A 105 8.23 4.67 10.92
N ARG A 106 8.55 4.11 12.09
CA ARG A 106 9.89 3.55 12.39
C ARG A 106 10.20 2.34 11.50
N TYR A 107 9.19 1.57 11.12
CA TYR A 107 9.32 0.51 10.13
C TYR A 107 9.57 1.06 8.72
N PHE A 108 8.79 2.04 8.27
CA PHE A 108 8.86 2.61 6.92
C PHE A 108 10.10 3.48 6.67
N ARG A 109 10.55 4.26 7.65
CA ARG A 109 11.65 5.24 7.46
C ARG A 109 12.96 4.66 6.92
N PRO A 110 13.58 3.62 7.53
CA PRO A 110 14.83 3.03 6.98
C PRO A 110 14.59 2.24 5.68
N ARG A 111 13.33 2.21 5.26
CA ARG A 111 12.77 1.38 4.22
C ARG A 111 12.17 2.21 3.08
N ALA A 112 12.15 3.53 3.18
CA ALA A 112 11.55 4.38 2.16
C ALA A 112 12.39 4.29 0.88
N ILE A 113 11.78 3.86 -0.23
CA ILE A 113 12.47 3.77 -1.52
C ILE A 113 12.80 5.19 -2.02
N PRO A 114 14.07 5.55 -2.23
CA PRO A 114 14.43 6.88 -2.71
C PRO A 114 13.68 7.25 -3.99
N GLY A 115 13.04 8.43 -3.99
CA GLY A 115 12.26 8.94 -5.13
C GLY A 115 10.81 8.44 -5.22
N VAL A 116 10.44 7.37 -4.52
CA VAL A 116 9.07 6.81 -4.51
C VAL A 116 8.37 7.05 -3.18
N GLU A 117 9.10 6.95 -2.06
CA GLU A 117 8.56 7.07 -0.71
C GLU A 117 9.41 8.04 0.13
N VAL A 118 8.77 8.77 1.03
CA VAL A 118 9.44 9.64 2.00
C VAL A 118 8.72 9.52 3.33
N VAL A 119 9.47 9.41 4.42
CA VAL A 119 8.94 9.59 5.77
C VAL A 119 9.51 10.87 6.34
N ASP A 120 8.68 11.89 6.49
CA ASP A 120 9.05 13.23 6.92
C ASP A 120 8.30 13.55 8.22
N GLY A 121 9.02 13.67 9.34
CA GLY A 121 8.42 13.77 10.67
C GLY A 121 7.40 12.64 10.94
N ALA A 122 6.14 13.03 11.18
CA ALA A 122 5.00 12.15 11.42
C ALA A 122 4.15 11.87 10.17
N THR A 123 4.70 12.12 8.98
CA THR A 123 3.98 11.95 7.71
C THR A 123 4.72 10.97 6.81
N TYR A 124 4.01 9.95 6.34
CA TYR A 124 4.45 9.08 5.25
C TYR A 124 3.93 9.64 3.92
N ARG A 125 4.78 9.69 2.90
CA ARG A 125 4.42 10.13 1.54
C ARG A 125 4.85 9.08 0.54
N ARG A 126 4.09 8.89 -0.53
CA ARG A 126 4.55 8.13 -1.69
C ARG A 126 3.95 8.58 -3.00
N THR A 127 4.65 8.31 -4.10
CA THR A 127 4.06 8.32 -5.44
C THR A 127 3.12 7.14 -5.62
N ILE A 128 2.08 7.36 -6.41
CA ILE A 128 1.09 6.34 -6.79
C ILE A 128 0.77 6.52 -8.28
N THR A 129 0.24 5.48 -8.91
CA THR A 129 -0.19 5.54 -10.31
C THR A 129 -1.69 5.36 -10.39
N VAL A 130 -2.38 6.34 -10.95
CA VAL A 130 -3.84 6.34 -11.14
C VAL A 130 -4.14 6.43 -12.62
N CYS A 131 -4.70 5.37 -13.19
CA CYS A 131 -5.03 5.29 -14.62
C CYS A 131 -3.83 5.59 -15.55
N GLY A 132 -2.61 5.22 -15.15
CA GLY A 132 -1.38 5.45 -15.91
C GLY A 132 -0.73 6.82 -15.67
N GLU A 133 -1.37 7.70 -14.91
CA GLU A 133 -0.81 8.99 -14.54
C GLU A 133 -0.31 8.98 -13.10
N ALA A 134 0.72 9.77 -12.82
CA ALA A 134 1.31 9.83 -11.50
C ALA A 134 0.50 10.73 -10.55
N GLY A 135 0.35 10.28 -9.32
CA GLY A 135 -0.16 11.06 -8.20
C GLY A 135 0.70 10.83 -6.96
N ALA A 136 0.28 11.40 -5.84
CA ALA A 136 0.87 11.12 -4.55
C ALA A 136 -0.19 10.97 -3.46
N ILE A 137 0.19 10.28 -2.39
CA ILE A 137 -0.54 10.31 -1.13
C ILE A 137 0.39 10.76 -0.01
N GLU A 138 -0.18 11.48 0.94
CA GLU A 138 0.40 11.73 2.26
C GLU A 138 -0.50 11.09 3.31
N VAL A 139 0.10 10.51 4.33
CA VAL A 139 -0.61 9.81 5.40
C VAL A 139 -0.01 10.22 6.74
N SER A 140 -0.86 10.69 7.64
CA SER A 140 -0.54 11.04 9.02
C SER A 140 -1.63 10.53 9.96
N GLN A 141 -1.31 10.34 11.23
CA GLN A 141 -2.32 10.07 12.25
C GLN A 141 -3.00 11.39 12.63
N ALA A 142 -4.33 11.39 12.69
CA ALA A 142 -5.06 12.55 13.16
C ALA A 142 -4.82 12.79 14.66
N ALA A 143 -4.88 14.05 15.10
CA ALA A 143 -4.66 14.44 16.49
C ALA A 143 -5.65 13.81 17.48
N ASP A 144 -6.83 13.38 17.00
CA ASP A 144 -7.82 12.67 17.80
C ASP A 144 -7.48 11.18 18.02
N GLY A 145 -6.50 10.63 17.30
CA GLY A 145 -6.09 9.23 17.38
C GLY A 145 -7.14 8.23 16.88
N GLN A 146 -8.18 8.67 16.15
CA GLN A 146 -9.29 7.80 15.71
C GLN A 146 -9.25 7.45 14.22
N HIS A 147 -8.40 8.13 13.46
CA HIS A 147 -8.30 7.92 12.02
C HIS A 147 -6.93 8.32 11.48
N LEU A 148 -6.61 7.80 10.30
CA LEU A 148 -5.55 8.36 9.48
C LEU A 148 -6.12 9.50 8.63
N LEU A 149 -5.39 10.59 8.56
CA LEU A 149 -5.59 11.65 7.60
C LEU A 149 -4.78 11.31 6.34
N VAL A 150 -5.49 11.05 5.24
CA VAL A 150 -4.90 10.81 3.93
C VAL A 150 -5.11 12.06 3.07
N VAL A 151 -4.05 12.58 2.48
CA VAL A 151 -4.10 13.68 1.52
C VAL A 151 -3.69 13.13 0.16
N ALA A 152 -4.64 13.03 -0.78
CA ALA A 152 -4.40 12.48 -2.10
C ALA A 152 -4.24 13.59 -3.14
N HIS A 153 -3.09 13.60 -3.81
CA HIS A 153 -2.72 14.50 -4.90
C HIS A 153 -2.87 13.73 -6.21
N LEU A 154 -4.11 13.70 -6.73
CA LEU A 154 -4.45 12.83 -7.86
C LEU A 154 -4.73 13.62 -9.13
N PRO A 155 -4.21 13.17 -10.28
CA PRO A 155 -4.58 13.77 -11.56
C PRO A 155 -6.05 13.47 -11.88
N THR A 156 -6.57 12.30 -11.46
CA THR A 156 -7.99 11.93 -11.59
C THR A 156 -8.52 11.21 -10.33
N ILE A 157 -9.83 11.26 -10.05
CA ILE A 157 -10.44 10.60 -8.87
C ILE A 157 -10.84 9.14 -9.16
N GLY A 158 -10.62 8.65 -10.39
CA GLY A 158 -11.16 7.36 -10.87
C GLY A 158 -10.84 6.15 -9.99
N ALA A 159 -9.68 6.15 -9.32
CA ALA A 159 -9.19 5.04 -8.49
C ALA A 159 -9.20 5.33 -6.97
N LEU A 160 -9.81 6.43 -6.51
CA LEU A 160 -9.68 6.87 -5.11
C LEU A 160 -10.12 5.83 -4.07
N ILE A 161 -11.13 5.02 -4.40
CA ILE A 161 -11.60 3.93 -3.53
C ILE A 161 -10.51 2.85 -3.38
N ASP A 162 -9.85 2.51 -4.48
CA ASP A 162 -8.77 1.52 -4.49
C ASP A 162 -7.53 2.06 -3.78
N ASP A 163 -7.24 3.36 -3.93
CA ASP A 163 -6.16 4.05 -3.22
C ASP A 163 -6.38 4.06 -1.70
N VAL A 164 -7.62 4.29 -1.26
CA VAL A 164 -7.99 4.17 0.17
C VAL A 164 -7.83 2.74 0.65
N ALA A 165 -8.25 1.74 -0.12
CA ALA A 165 -8.08 0.34 0.24
C ALA A 165 -6.59 -0.06 0.30
N ARG A 166 -5.76 0.42 -0.63
CA ARG A 166 -4.29 0.25 -0.59
C ARG A 166 -3.68 0.93 0.63
N CYS A 167 -4.14 2.13 0.98
CA CYS A 167 -3.71 2.82 2.19
C CYS A 167 -4.05 1.99 3.45
N ARG A 168 -5.28 1.48 3.56
CA ARG A 168 -5.68 0.62 4.68
C ARG A 168 -4.79 -0.61 4.82
N ARG A 169 -4.49 -1.29 3.71
CA ARG A 169 -3.57 -2.44 3.69
C ARG A 169 -2.14 -2.06 4.05
N LEU A 170 -1.62 -0.97 3.51
CA LEU A 170 -0.26 -0.50 3.80
C LEU A 170 -0.05 -0.29 5.31
N PHE A 171 -1.04 0.32 5.99
CA PHE A 171 -1.00 0.57 7.43
C PHE A 171 -1.59 -0.57 8.29
N GLY A 172 -1.95 -1.71 7.68
CA GLY A 172 -2.43 -2.90 8.39
C GLY A 172 -3.78 -2.71 9.10
N LEU A 173 -4.63 -1.80 8.60
CA LEU A 173 -5.90 -1.41 9.24
C LEU A 173 -7.05 -2.42 9.01
N ASP A 174 -6.82 -3.42 8.17
CA ASP A 174 -7.81 -4.46 7.83
C ASP A 174 -7.64 -5.74 8.67
N CYS A 175 -6.65 -5.76 9.57
CA CYS A 175 -6.41 -6.85 10.51
C CYS A 175 -6.63 -6.39 11.96
N PRO A 176 -7.12 -7.26 12.86
CA PRO A 176 -7.26 -6.94 14.28
C PRO A 176 -5.89 -6.62 14.91
N ALA A 177 -5.92 -5.90 16.03
CA ALA A 177 -4.70 -5.65 16.80
C ALA A 177 -4.34 -6.91 17.58
N ALA A 178 -3.09 -7.08 18.01
CA ALA A 178 -2.72 -8.28 18.77
C ALA A 178 -3.51 -8.40 20.08
N GLU A 179 -3.82 -7.29 20.74
CA GLU A 179 -4.66 -7.24 21.95
C GLU A 179 -6.12 -7.66 21.73
N GLU A 180 -6.60 -7.66 20.48
CA GLU A 180 -7.94 -8.08 20.09
C GLU A 180 -8.00 -9.58 19.69
N THR A 181 -6.89 -10.29 19.83
CA THR A 181 -6.75 -11.70 19.45
C THR A 181 -6.38 -12.58 20.66
N PRO A 182 -6.47 -13.92 20.55
CA PRO A 182 -5.99 -14.82 21.60
C PRO A 182 -4.51 -14.63 21.99
N LEU A 183 -3.69 -13.99 21.13
CA LEU A 183 -2.29 -13.69 21.43
C LEU A 183 -2.12 -12.81 22.68
N ALA A 184 -3.12 -12.00 23.03
CA ALA A 184 -3.08 -11.14 24.21
C ALA A 184 -2.86 -11.92 25.54
N SER A 185 -3.26 -13.19 25.57
CA SER A 185 -3.10 -14.08 26.74
C SER A 185 -1.93 -15.05 26.59
N ASP A 186 -1.23 -15.06 25.46
CA ASP A 186 -0.13 -15.98 25.19
C ASP A 186 1.07 -15.68 26.11
N PRO A 187 1.67 -16.68 26.78
CA PRO A 187 2.77 -16.46 27.72
C PRO A 187 4.02 -15.81 27.10
N TRP A 188 4.27 -16.01 25.80
CA TRP A 188 5.40 -15.37 25.11
C TRP A 188 5.08 -13.92 24.73
N LEU A 189 3.84 -13.66 24.32
CA LEU A 189 3.47 -12.40 23.67
C LEU A 189 2.78 -11.42 24.62
N ARG A 190 2.12 -11.85 25.69
CA ARG A 190 1.35 -10.99 26.61
C ARG A 190 2.14 -9.77 27.09
N ALA A 191 3.38 -9.98 27.55
CA ALA A 191 4.24 -8.87 28.00
C ALA A 191 4.66 -7.95 26.85
N LEU A 192 4.93 -8.50 25.67
CA LEU A 192 5.30 -7.74 24.47
C LEU A 192 4.13 -6.92 23.92
N ILE A 193 2.92 -7.46 23.96
CA ILE A 193 1.68 -6.80 23.55
C ILE A 193 1.34 -5.70 24.56
N GLY A 194 1.39 -5.99 25.87
CA GLY A 194 1.16 -4.99 26.91
C GLY A 194 2.14 -3.81 26.86
N ALA A 195 3.40 -4.05 26.47
CA ALA A 195 4.40 -3.01 26.30
C ALA A 195 4.16 -2.11 25.07
N ARG A 196 3.48 -2.62 24.03
CA ARG A 196 3.22 -1.91 22.77
C ARG A 196 1.85 -2.29 22.19
N PRO A 197 0.74 -1.78 22.73
CA PRO A 197 -0.59 -2.00 22.17
C PRO A 197 -0.75 -1.29 20.81
N GLY A 198 -1.69 -1.73 19.98
CA GLY A 198 -2.02 -1.11 18.71
C GLY A 198 -1.04 -1.39 17.57
N VAL A 199 -0.07 -2.30 17.77
CA VAL A 199 0.85 -2.75 16.72
C VAL A 199 0.07 -3.44 15.61
N ARG A 200 0.38 -3.05 14.36
CA ARG A 200 -0.16 -3.66 13.14
C ARG A 200 0.94 -4.33 12.33
N VAL A 201 0.55 -5.15 11.37
CA VAL A 201 1.46 -5.66 10.33
C VAL A 201 1.48 -4.66 9.18
N PRO A 202 2.57 -3.90 8.96
CA PRO A 202 2.68 -3.08 7.75
C PRO A 202 2.62 -3.97 6.51
N GLY A 203 1.68 -3.65 5.63
CA GLY A 203 1.43 -4.37 4.39
C GLY A 203 2.08 -3.70 3.18
N ALA A 204 1.36 -3.67 2.08
CA ALA A 204 1.84 -3.18 0.79
C ALA A 204 0.87 -2.19 0.14
N TRP A 205 1.43 -1.17 -0.50
CA TRP A 205 0.69 -0.36 -1.47
C TRP A 205 0.41 -1.18 -2.74
N ASP A 206 1.45 -1.87 -3.21
CA ASP A 206 1.40 -2.77 -4.35
C ASP A 206 2.14 -4.09 -4.02
N PRO A 207 1.48 -5.26 -4.18
CA PRO A 207 2.10 -6.54 -3.87
C PRO A 207 3.33 -6.86 -4.72
N PHE A 208 3.34 -6.48 -6.01
CA PHE A 208 4.48 -6.72 -6.89
C PHE A 208 5.68 -5.89 -6.43
N GLU A 209 5.49 -4.57 -6.23
CA GLU A 209 6.53 -3.67 -5.70
C GLU A 209 7.15 -4.19 -4.40
N THR A 210 6.31 -4.59 -3.45
CA THR A 210 6.76 -5.08 -2.14
C THR A 210 7.50 -6.41 -2.26
N SER A 211 7.09 -7.28 -3.20
CA SER A 211 7.77 -8.55 -3.45
C SER A 211 9.13 -8.35 -4.09
N VAL A 212 9.24 -7.50 -5.11
CA VAL A 212 10.53 -7.10 -5.70
C VAL A 212 11.47 -6.61 -4.61
N ARG A 213 10.96 -5.77 -3.71
CA ARG A 213 11.72 -5.23 -2.60
C ARG A 213 12.22 -6.31 -1.62
N ILE A 214 11.43 -7.33 -1.34
CA ILE A 214 11.84 -8.49 -0.54
C ILE A 214 12.97 -9.24 -1.23
N LEU A 215 12.89 -9.45 -2.55
CA LEU A 215 13.94 -10.11 -3.33
C LEU A 215 15.25 -9.31 -3.33
N LEU A 216 15.17 -7.98 -3.48
CA LEU A 216 16.35 -7.09 -3.37
C LEU A 216 17.01 -7.20 -1.99
N GLY A 217 16.20 -7.39 -0.94
CA GLY A 217 16.66 -7.50 0.46
C GLY A 217 17.22 -8.86 0.86
N GLN A 218 17.22 -9.86 -0.02
CA GLN A 218 17.80 -11.16 0.29
C GLN A 218 19.28 -11.03 0.70
N GLN A 219 19.65 -11.60 1.84
CA GLN A 219 21.04 -11.69 2.32
C GLN A 219 21.77 -10.35 2.47
N VAL A 220 21.07 -9.22 2.52
CA VAL A 220 21.66 -7.88 2.70
C VAL A 220 20.97 -7.14 3.85
N SER A 221 21.60 -6.07 4.33
CA SER A 221 20.99 -5.20 5.33
C SER A 221 19.78 -4.44 4.75
N VAL A 222 18.91 -3.92 5.62
CA VAL A 222 17.78 -3.06 5.22
C VAL A 222 18.27 -1.82 4.46
N ALA A 223 19.39 -1.23 4.88
CA ALA A 223 20.01 -0.11 4.18
C ALA A 223 20.50 -0.52 2.79
N GLY A 224 21.17 -1.67 2.66
CA GLY A 224 21.61 -2.20 1.37
C GLY A 224 20.45 -2.49 0.42
N ALA A 225 19.38 -3.11 0.93
CA ALA A 225 18.16 -3.37 0.17
C ALA A 225 17.51 -2.06 -0.34
N THR A 226 17.48 -1.03 0.50
CA THR A 226 16.89 0.28 0.16
C THR A 226 17.75 1.01 -0.87
N THR A 227 19.07 0.91 -0.80
CA THR A 227 19.97 1.41 -1.86
C THR A 227 19.73 0.71 -3.19
N LEU A 228 19.61 -0.62 -3.20
CA LEU A 228 19.29 -1.37 -4.41
C LEU A 228 17.92 -1.00 -4.98
N ALA A 229 16.92 -0.78 -4.13
CA ALA A 229 15.59 -0.32 -4.55
C ALA A 229 15.64 1.08 -5.18
N GLY A 230 16.41 2.00 -4.60
CA GLY A 230 16.63 3.33 -5.20
C GLY A 230 17.28 3.26 -6.58
N ARG A 231 18.31 2.42 -6.74
CA ARG A 231 18.96 2.21 -8.05
C ARG A 231 18.04 1.54 -9.08
N LEU A 232 17.19 0.61 -8.63
CA LEU A 232 16.16 0.01 -9.49
C LEU A 232 15.19 1.08 -9.99
N VAL A 233 14.71 1.95 -9.09
CA VAL A 233 13.81 3.06 -9.46
C VAL A 233 14.49 4.06 -10.38
N GLU A 234 15.75 4.41 -10.14
CA GLU A 234 16.50 5.31 -11.02
C GLU A 234 16.70 4.72 -12.42
N ALA A 235 16.98 3.42 -12.50
CA ALA A 235 17.26 2.76 -13.77
C ALA A 235 16.01 2.37 -14.57
N PHE A 236 14.89 2.07 -13.90
CA PHE A 236 13.70 1.46 -14.51
C PHE A 236 12.38 2.14 -14.11
N GLY A 237 12.39 3.08 -13.17
CA GLY A 237 11.20 3.82 -12.75
C GLY A 237 10.81 4.89 -13.77
N THR A 238 9.57 5.36 -13.68
CA THR A 238 9.10 6.46 -14.55
C THR A 238 9.24 7.79 -13.80
N PRO A 239 9.96 8.78 -14.33
CA PRO A 239 10.05 10.10 -13.71
C PRO A 239 8.68 10.75 -13.55
N VAL A 240 8.46 11.39 -12.39
CA VAL A 240 7.23 12.09 -12.05
C VAL A 240 7.52 13.57 -11.84
N ALA A 241 6.95 14.40 -12.71
CA ALA A 241 7.10 15.85 -12.64
C ALA A 241 6.22 16.45 -11.52
N GLY A 242 6.66 17.57 -10.94
CA GLY A 242 5.86 18.40 -10.04
C GLY A 242 5.81 17.96 -8.57
N LEU A 243 6.32 16.78 -8.22
CA LEU A 243 6.32 16.27 -6.84
C LEU A 243 7.67 16.37 -6.11
N GLY A 244 8.70 16.95 -6.76
CA GLY A 244 10.06 17.01 -6.22
C GLY A 244 10.17 17.72 -4.87
N GLN A 245 9.31 18.71 -4.60
CA GLN A 245 9.26 19.41 -3.29
C GLN A 245 8.83 18.48 -2.14
N MET A 246 8.13 17.38 -2.45
CA MET A 246 7.74 16.34 -1.48
C MET A 246 8.82 15.25 -1.35
N GLY A 247 9.95 15.38 -2.05
CA GLY A 247 10.99 14.36 -2.16
C GLY A 247 10.61 13.18 -3.06
N LEU A 248 9.57 13.35 -3.88
CA LEU A 248 9.03 12.32 -4.77
C LEU A 248 9.39 12.66 -6.22
N THR A 249 10.03 11.73 -6.91
CA THR A 249 10.61 11.97 -8.24
C THR A 249 10.31 10.89 -9.25
N HIS A 250 9.90 9.68 -8.83
CA HIS A 250 9.66 8.55 -9.72
C HIS A 250 8.49 7.71 -9.22
N SER A 251 7.77 7.07 -10.15
CA SER A 251 6.94 5.91 -9.82
C SER A 251 7.78 4.63 -9.88
N PHE A 252 7.41 3.64 -9.08
CA PHE A 252 8.06 2.33 -9.10
C PHE A 252 7.95 1.66 -10.49
N PRO A 253 8.97 0.90 -10.95
CA PRO A 253 8.93 0.22 -12.24
C PRO A 253 7.73 -0.74 -12.38
N ALA A 254 7.10 -0.73 -13.54
CA ALA A 254 6.11 -1.75 -13.88
C ALA A 254 6.76 -3.13 -14.01
N ALA A 255 5.97 -4.20 -13.82
CA ALA A 255 6.48 -5.57 -13.97
C ALA A 255 7.02 -5.84 -15.39
N THR A 256 6.41 -5.25 -16.42
CA THR A 256 6.88 -5.36 -17.81
C THR A 256 8.30 -4.83 -17.98
N GLU A 257 8.62 -3.67 -17.41
CA GLU A 257 9.95 -3.07 -17.51
C GLU A 257 11.04 -3.97 -16.88
N ILE A 258 10.72 -4.65 -15.77
CA ILE A 258 11.65 -5.59 -15.12
C ILE A 258 11.76 -6.89 -15.90
N ALA A 259 10.65 -7.42 -16.42
CA ALA A 259 10.61 -8.67 -17.17
C ALA A 259 11.36 -8.58 -18.52
N GLU A 260 11.26 -7.43 -19.19
CA GLU A 260 11.92 -7.16 -20.49
C GLU A 260 13.37 -6.70 -20.35
N ALA A 261 13.82 -6.36 -19.14
CA ALA A 261 15.19 -5.93 -18.90
C ALA A 261 16.21 -7.05 -19.21
N SER A 262 17.34 -6.64 -19.82
CA SER A 262 18.49 -7.54 -19.96
C SER A 262 19.11 -7.83 -18.59
N ILE A 263 19.73 -9.01 -18.44
CA ILE A 263 20.40 -9.38 -17.19
C ILE A 263 21.53 -8.41 -16.87
N GLU A 264 22.23 -7.91 -17.89
CA GLU A 264 23.31 -6.93 -17.73
C GLU A 264 22.77 -5.62 -17.14
N ARG A 265 21.61 -5.14 -17.59
CA ARG A 265 20.98 -3.92 -17.05
C ARG A 265 20.55 -4.12 -15.59
N LEU A 266 19.96 -5.28 -15.26
CA LEU A 266 19.60 -5.65 -13.88
C LEU A 266 20.84 -5.84 -12.99
N ARG A 267 21.97 -6.33 -13.53
CA ARG A 267 23.24 -6.36 -12.80
C ARG A 267 23.83 -4.97 -12.61
N GLY A 268 23.58 -4.05 -13.54
CA GLY A 268 24.02 -2.66 -13.48
C GLY A 268 23.57 -1.91 -12.23
N ILE A 269 22.44 -2.31 -11.61
CA ILE A 269 22.00 -1.73 -10.32
C ILE A 269 22.74 -2.31 -9.09
N GLY A 270 23.64 -3.28 -9.30
CA GLY A 270 24.46 -3.92 -8.26
C GLY A 270 23.94 -5.28 -7.79
N LEU A 271 23.09 -5.96 -8.58
CA LEU A 271 22.62 -7.29 -8.25
C LEU A 271 23.64 -8.38 -8.63
N PRO A 272 23.82 -9.41 -7.78
CA PRO A 272 24.42 -10.67 -8.23
C PRO A 272 23.63 -11.26 -9.40
N GLU A 273 24.31 -11.97 -10.29
CA GLU A 273 23.71 -12.54 -11.51
C GLU A 273 22.49 -13.44 -11.20
N ALA A 274 22.62 -14.35 -10.23
CA ALA A 274 21.51 -15.21 -9.81
C ALA A 274 20.28 -14.41 -9.34
N ARG A 275 20.48 -13.26 -8.69
CA ARG A 275 19.39 -12.40 -8.20
C ARG A 275 18.78 -11.57 -9.32
N ALA A 276 19.57 -11.14 -10.31
CA ALA A 276 19.05 -10.51 -11.52
C ALA A 276 18.13 -11.49 -12.28
N HIS A 277 18.55 -12.74 -12.43
CA HIS A 277 17.71 -13.80 -13.01
C HIS A 277 16.43 -14.04 -12.21
N ALA A 278 16.54 -14.20 -10.87
CA ALA A 278 15.37 -14.41 -10.02
C ALA A 278 14.37 -13.24 -10.07
N LEU A 279 14.86 -12.00 -10.10
CA LEU A 279 14.02 -10.82 -10.20
C LEU A 279 13.28 -10.74 -11.54
N ARG A 280 13.98 -11.02 -12.65
CA ARG A 280 13.36 -11.06 -13.97
C ARG A 280 12.32 -12.19 -14.07
N GLU A 281 12.68 -13.39 -13.60
CA GLU A 281 11.76 -14.53 -13.59
C GLU A 281 10.52 -14.26 -12.73
N PHE A 282 10.68 -13.61 -11.57
CA PHE A 282 9.55 -13.20 -10.74
C PHE A 282 8.62 -12.23 -11.48
N ALA A 283 9.17 -11.24 -12.18
CA ALA A 283 8.39 -10.28 -12.96
C ALA A 283 7.66 -10.94 -14.14
N THR A 284 8.33 -11.84 -14.87
CA THR A 284 7.70 -12.64 -15.92
C THR A 284 6.59 -13.53 -15.37
N ALA A 285 6.84 -14.23 -14.25
CA ALA A 285 5.85 -15.09 -13.61
C ALA A 285 4.62 -14.32 -13.10
N TYR A 286 4.83 -13.08 -12.65
CA TYR A 286 3.74 -12.19 -12.26
C TYR A 286 2.86 -11.81 -13.47
N LEU A 287 3.47 -11.45 -14.60
CA LEU A 287 2.77 -11.09 -15.84
C LEU A 287 2.04 -12.28 -16.47
N ASP A 288 2.65 -13.47 -16.40
CA ASP A 288 2.07 -14.73 -16.89
C ASP A 288 0.99 -15.31 -15.95
N GLU A 289 0.72 -14.64 -14.82
CA GLU A 289 -0.16 -15.12 -13.75
C GLU A 289 0.20 -16.51 -13.18
N ARG A 290 1.48 -16.91 -13.28
CA ARG A 290 2.01 -18.16 -12.70
C ARG A 290 2.14 -18.09 -11.18
N ILE A 291 2.23 -16.88 -10.62
CA ILE A 291 2.19 -16.63 -9.18
C ILE A 291 0.94 -15.87 -8.78
N ARG A 292 0.45 -16.12 -7.57
CA ARG A 292 -0.73 -15.47 -7.01
C ARG A 292 -0.33 -14.57 -5.84
N LEU A 293 -0.43 -13.26 -6.03
CA LEU A 293 -0.17 -12.25 -4.99
C LEU A 293 -1.46 -11.62 -4.43
N ASP A 294 -2.63 -12.16 -4.80
CA ASP A 294 -3.90 -11.69 -4.28
C ASP A 294 -4.12 -12.23 -2.85
N SER A 295 -4.45 -11.33 -1.93
CA SER A 295 -4.89 -11.65 -0.57
C SER A 295 -6.03 -12.67 -0.49
N ALA A 296 -6.90 -12.76 -1.50
CA ALA A 296 -8.01 -13.71 -1.54
C ALA A 296 -7.59 -15.13 -1.97
N ALA A 297 -6.38 -15.31 -2.52
CA ALA A 297 -5.89 -16.63 -2.88
C ALA A 297 -5.64 -17.48 -1.61
N PRO A 298 -5.91 -18.80 -1.65
CA PRO A 298 -5.54 -19.69 -0.55
C PRO A 298 -4.06 -19.57 -0.21
N TYR A 299 -3.75 -19.46 1.08
CA TYR A 299 -2.40 -19.21 1.57
C TYR A 299 -1.40 -20.27 1.08
N GLU A 300 -1.77 -21.54 1.11
CA GLU A 300 -0.93 -22.66 0.67
C GLU A 300 -0.60 -22.56 -0.82
N VAL A 301 -1.61 -22.28 -1.66
CA VAL A 301 -1.45 -22.12 -3.11
C VAL A 301 -0.53 -20.93 -3.43
N MET A 302 -0.66 -19.83 -2.70
CA MET A 302 0.22 -18.67 -2.83
C MET A 302 1.68 -19.04 -2.53
N VAL A 303 1.93 -19.67 -1.39
CA VAL A 303 3.29 -20.06 -0.98
C VAL A 303 3.90 -21.09 -1.94
N GLU A 304 3.14 -22.10 -2.35
CA GLU A 304 3.59 -23.11 -3.33
C GLU A 304 3.96 -22.47 -4.67
N SER A 305 3.15 -21.53 -5.18
CA SER A 305 3.44 -20.83 -6.44
C SER A 305 4.73 -20.01 -6.37
N LEU A 306 5.03 -19.40 -5.22
CA LEU A 306 6.25 -18.63 -5.01
C LEU A 306 7.48 -19.54 -4.90
N LEU A 307 7.37 -20.66 -4.19
CA LEU A 307 8.44 -21.64 -4.02
C LEU A 307 8.82 -22.36 -5.31
N ALA A 308 7.90 -22.44 -6.28
CA ALA A 308 8.17 -23.00 -7.60
C ALA A 308 9.14 -22.13 -8.43
N LEU A 309 9.35 -20.85 -8.06
CA LEU A 309 10.24 -19.95 -8.79
C LEU A 309 11.70 -20.10 -8.35
N PRO A 310 12.64 -20.19 -9.29
CA PRO A 310 14.07 -20.22 -8.97
C PRO A 310 14.50 -18.93 -8.28
N GLY A 311 15.24 -19.05 -7.17
CA GLY A 311 15.71 -17.91 -6.38
C GLY A 311 14.72 -17.41 -5.31
N ILE A 312 13.54 -18.03 -5.19
CA ILE A 312 12.58 -17.75 -4.12
C ILE A 312 12.55 -18.93 -3.14
N GLY A 313 13.25 -18.77 -2.01
CA GLY A 313 13.24 -19.75 -0.93
C GLY A 313 12.13 -19.53 0.10
N PRO A 314 11.97 -20.45 1.09
CA PRO A 314 10.94 -20.39 2.11
C PRO A 314 10.82 -19.05 2.84
N TRP A 315 11.96 -18.44 3.20
CA TRP A 315 11.95 -17.13 3.84
C TRP A 315 11.34 -16.04 2.94
N SER A 316 11.67 -16.00 1.65
CA SER A 316 11.13 -14.98 0.73
C SER A 316 9.65 -15.20 0.46
N ALA A 317 9.22 -16.45 0.25
CA ALA A 317 7.81 -16.78 0.05
C ALA A 317 6.96 -16.36 1.25
N GLN A 318 7.41 -16.67 2.47
CA GLN A 318 6.74 -16.28 3.70
C GLN A 318 6.71 -14.77 3.91
N MET A 319 7.82 -14.08 3.63
CA MET A 319 7.86 -12.62 3.71
C MET A 319 6.93 -11.94 2.69
N ILE A 320 6.81 -12.49 1.48
CA ILE A 320 5.89 -12.00 0.44
C ILE A 320 4.45 -12.23 0.89
N ALA A 321 4.11 -13.44 1.36
CA ALA A 321 2.78 -13.72 1.89
C ALA A 321 2.41 -12.75 3.03
N LEU A 322 3.33 -12.52 3.97
CA LEU A 322 3.13 -11.64 5.13
C LEU A 322 2.97 -10.17 4.72
N ARG A 323 3.90 -9.62 3.91
CA ARG A 323 3.98 -8.17 3.62
C ARG A 323 3.23 -7.75 2.36
N ALA A 324 3.44 -8.47 1.27
CA ALA A 324 2.86 -8.11 -0.02
C ALA A 324 1.38 -8.48 -0.09
N CYS A 325 1.02 -9.62 0.49
CA CYS A 325 -0.32 -10.19 0.36
C CYS A 325 -1.17 -10.04 1.64
N GLY A 326 -0.56 -9.62 2.75
CA GLY A 326 -1.27 -9.40 4.01
C GLY A 326 -1.79 -10.67 4.67
N GLN A 327 -1.17 -11.83 4.43
CA GLN A 327 -1.59 -13.10 5.00
C GLN A 327 -1.36 -13.11 6.52
N PRO A 328 -2.42 -13.21 7.35
CA PRO A 328 -2.32 -13.04 8.80
C PRO A 328 -1.58 -14.19 9.49
N ASP A 329 -1.51 -15.35 8.82
CA ASP A 329 -0.88 -16.55 9.33
C ASP A 329 0.48 -16.84 8.69
N ALA A 330 0.99 -15.95 7.82
CA ALA A 330 2.32 -16.10 7.25
C ALA A 330 3.41 -15.87 8.32
N PHE A 331 4.47 -16.68 8.29
CA PHE A 331 5.52 -16.65 9.28
C PHE A 331 6.85 -17.14 8.70
N ALA A 332 7.88 -16.27 8.74
CA ALA A 332 9.19 -16.58 8.19
C ALA A 332 10.14 -17.09 9.28
N ALA A 333 9.97 -18.34 9.77
CA ALA A 333 10.81 -18.87 10.86
C ALA A 333 12.32 -18.90 10.55
N GLY A 334 12.71 -18.90 9.27
CA GLY A 334 14.10 -18.73 8.85
C GLY A 334 14.68 -17.33 9.09
N ASP A 335 13.87 -16.34 9.46
CA ASP A 335 14.30 -14.95 9.67
C ASP A 335 15.23 -14.85 10.88
N LEU A 336 16.45 -14.36 10.64
CA LEU A 336 17.47 -14.24 11.68
C LEU A 336 17.05 -13.28 12.80
N GLY A 337 16.26 -12.25 12.50
CA GLY A 337 15.73 -11.32 13.49
C GLY A 337 14.77 -12.00 14.46
N LEU A 338 13.81 -12.77 13.92
CA LEU A 338 12.87 -13.56 14.74
C LEU A 338 13.61 -14.61 15.58
N ARG A 339 14.53 -15.36 14.97
CA ARG A 339 15.31 -16.40 15.65
C ARG A 339 16.16 -15.85 16.80
N ARG A 340 16.82 -14.71 16.58
CA ARG A 340 17.57 -14.00 17.63
C ARG A 340 16.66 -13.52 18.74
N ARG A 341 15.52 -12.91 18.42
CA ARG A 341 14.61 -12.42 19.46
C ARG A 341 14.04 -13.57 20.28
N ALA A 342 13.58 -14.64 19.62
CA ALA A 342 13.05 -15.80 20.30
C ALA A 342 14.08 -16.44 21.25
N ALA A 343 15.35 -16.47 20.84
CA ALA A 343 16.46 -16.89 21.70
C ALA A 343 16.65 -15.97 22.91
N THR A 344 16.72 -14.65 22.71
CA THR A 344 16.88 -13.68 23.81
C THR A 344 15.74 -13.81 24.83
N LEU A 345 14.49 -13.98 24.37
CA LEU A 345 13.34 -14.19 25.25
C LEU A 345 13.39 -15.52 26.00
N SER A 346 14.13 -16.51 25.50
CA SER A 346 14.41 -17.79 26.18
C SER A 346 15.63 -17.71 27.10
N GLY A 347 16.31 -16.57 27.20
CA GLY A 347 17.59 -16.47 27.91
C GLY A 347 18.78 -17.10 27.18
N ASN A 348 18.65 -17.36 25.88
CA ASN A 348 19.70 -17.96 25.06
C ASN A 348 20.47 -16.90 24.26
N ALA A 349 21.79 -17.06 24.16
CA ALA A 349 22.65 -16.20 23.36
C ALA A 349 22.59 -16.53 21.86
N GLU A 350 22.52 -17.82 21.51
CA GLU A 350 22.51 -18.28 20.13
C GLU A 350 21.12 -18.23 19.51
N PRO A 351 20.97 -17.84 18.23
CA PRO A 351 19.67 -17.82 17.55
C PRO A 351 18.98 -19.18 17.59
N MET A 352 17.68 -19.18 17.91
CA MET A 352 16.84 -20.40 17.91
C MET A 352 16.89 -21.09 16.54
N ALA A 353 16.90 -22.42 16.48
CA ALA A 353 16.78 -23.15 15.21
C ALA A 353 15.47 -22.80 14.49
N ALA A 354 15.47 -22.75 13.15
CA ALA A 354 14.29 -22.35 12.39
C ALA A 354 13.12 -23.32 12.63
N GLU A 355 13.40 -24.61 12.72
CA GLU A 355 12.44 -25.69 12.96
C GLU A 355 11.82 -25.58 14.36
N ALA A 356 12.62 -25.22 15.36
CA ALA A 356 12.13 -25.01 16.72
C ALA A 356 11.24 -23.75 16.81
N LEU A 357 11.59 -22.69 16.08
CA LEU A 357 10.79 -21.49 16.01
C LEU A 357 9.47 -21.72 15.24
N GLU A 358 9.48 -22.51 14.17
CA GLU A 358 8.27 -22.91 13.46
C GLU A 358 7.34 -23.72 14.37
N ALA A 359 7.87 -24.72 15.08
CA ALA A 359 7.08 -25.52 16.03
C ALA A 359 6.46 -24.68 17.15
N LEU A 360 7.18 -23.67 17.65
CA LEU A 360 6.64 -22.70 18.60
C LEU A 360 5.52 -21.87 17.98
N ALA A 361 5.71 -21.39 16.74
CA ALA A 361 4.79 -20.48 16.08
C ALA A 361 3.42 -21.11 15.79
N GLU A 362 3.31 -22.45 15.76
CA GLU A 362 2.04 -23.16 15.60
C GLU A 362 0.99 -22.77 16.65
N GLN A 363 1.40 -22.42 17.89
CA GLN A 363 0.46 -21.98 18.92
C GLN A 363 -0.14 -20.58 18.65
N TRP A 364 0.46 -19.80 17.75
CA TRP A 364 0.02 -18.44 17.43
C TRP A 364 -0.91 -18.38 16.22
N ARG A 365 -1.28 -19.51 15.63
CA ARG A 365 -2.27 -19.55 14.54
C ARG A 365 -3.64 -19.04 15.00
N PRO A 366 -4.41 -18.34 14.14
CA PRO A 366 -4.10 -17.95 12.76
C PRO A 366 -3.42 -16.57 12.65
N HIS A 367 -2.73 -16.10 13.70
CA HIS A 367 -2.23 -14.73 13.84
C HIS A 367 -0.70 -14.64 13.88
N ARG A 368 0.00 -15.59 13.26
CA ARG A 368 1.47 -15.66 13.32
C ARG A 368 2.17 -14.41 12.81
N ALA A 369 1.58 -13.68 11.85
CA ALA A 369 2.14 -12.42 11.36
C ALA A 369 2.18 -11.32 12.45
N LEU A 370 1.16 -11.26 13.33
CA LEU A 370 1.14 -10.34 14.48
C LEU A 370 2.17 -10.76 15.54
N ALA A 371 2.29 -12.06 15.81
CA ALA A 371 3.32 -12.57 16.71
C ALA A 371 4.73 -12.19 16.21
N ALA A 372 5.00 -12.36 14.92
CA ALA A 372 6.25 -11.92 14.28
C ALA A 372 6.51 -10.41 14.48
N MET A 373 5.48 -9.57 14.35
CA MET A 373 5.61 -8.12 14.59
C MET A 373 6.04 -7.80 16.02
N HIS A 374 5.42 -8.42 17.03
CA HIS A 374 5.81 -8.20 18.42
C HIS A 374 7.21 -8.71 18.73
N LEU A 375 7.63 -9.84 18.14
CA LEU A 375 9.01 -10.32 18.25
C LEU A 375 10.00 -9.35 17.60
N TRP A 376 9.77 -8.88 16.37
CA TRP A 376 10.69 -7.92 15.73
C TRP A 376 10.81 -6.62 16.50
N LEU A 377 9.70 -6.13 17.08
CA LEU A 377 9.72 -4.89 17.84
C LEU A 377 10.30 -5.06 19.24
N ALA A 378 10.17 -6.25 19.86
CA ALA A 378 10.57 -6.49 21.24
C ALA A 378 11.95 -5.88 21.57
N SER A 379 12.00 -5.10 22.65
CA SER A 379 13.27 -4.59 23.16
C SER A 379 14.04 -5.71 23.86
N PRO A 380 15.39 -5.66 23.92
CA PRO A 380 16.18 -6.63 24.69
C PRO A 380 15.77 -6.70 26.17
N ASP A 381 15.28 -5.60 26.72
CA ASP A 381 15.01 -5.45 28.16
C ASP A 381 13.65 -6.03 28.60
N VAL A 382 12.80 -6.47 27.66
CA VAL A 382 11.51 -7.08 27.99
C VAL A 382 11.69 -8.60 28.06
N SER A 383 11.65 -9.17 29.26
CA SER A 383 11.67 -10.62 29.47
C SER A 383 10.29 -11.22 29.23
N ARG A 384 10.22 -12.56 29.05
CA ARG A 384 8.94 -13.27 29.13
C ARG A 384 8.27 -12.95 30.47
N GLY A 385 6.98 -12.65 30.43
CA GLY A 385 6.18 -12.59 31.64
C GLY A 385 6.09 -14.00 32.22
N SER A 386 6.50 -14.15 33.46
CA SER A 386 6.35 -15.39 34.26
C SER A 386 4.95 -15.96 34.21
#